data_AF-A0A973BDF2-F1
#
_entry.id   AF-A0A973BDF2-F1
#
_cell.length_a   1.000
_cell.length_b   1.000
_cell.length_c   1.000
_cell.angle_alpha   90.00
_cell.angle_beta   90.00
_cell.angle_gamma   90.00
#
_symmetry.space_group_name_H-M   'P 1'
#
loop_
_entity.id
_entity.type
_entity.pdbx_description
1 polymer ?
#
loop_
_entity_poly.entity_id
_entity_poly.type
_entity_poly.pdbx_seq_one_letter_code
_entity_poly.pdbx_strand_id
1 'polypeptide(L)'
;MTEREFIDYWNKEYPESFPINHELKWLYPDRWFRIDSLPESKRYADNEDEYKIILDRQNQLINDLIGEESEIAISFGLYTKDITNDNYKELTEFGDFLKVLTIDLHKERPEEYEDEIYFDIYVKTENWKNGNRDEILKAIADDE
;
A
#
# COMPACT_ATOMS: atom_id res chain seq x y z
N MET A 1 5.46 2.66 -14.00
CA MET A 1 5.77 4.00 -13.43
C MET A 1 7.23 4.03 -13.01
N THR A 2 7.94 5.10 -13.39
CA THR A 2 9.31 5.42 -12.94
C THR A 2 9.30 6.17 -11.62
N GLU A 3 10.45 6.28 -10.95
CA GLU A 3 10.62 7.11 -9.74
C GLU A 3 10.07 8.52 -9.93
N ARG A 4 10.48 9.20 -11.00
CA ARG A 4 10.06 10.58 -11.26
C ARG A 4 8.55 10.68 -11.47
N GLU A 5 7.95 9.77 -12.24
CA GLU A 5 6.51 9.75 -12.47
C GLU A 5 5.73 9.54 -11.17
N PHE A 6 6.23 8.68 -10.28
CA PHE A 6 5.62 8.46 -8.97
C PHE A 6 5.69 9.71 -8.09
N ILE A 7 6.87 10.34 -7.99
CA ILE A 7 7.07 11.55 -7.18
C ILE A 7 6.20 12.70 -7.71
N ASP A 8 6.17 12.89 -9.04
CA ASP A 8 5.37 13.95 -9.68
C ASP A 8 3.87 13.71 -9.45
N TYR A 9 3.40 12.46 -9.55
CA TYR A 9 2.02 12.10 -9.22
C TYR A 9 1.69 12.35 -7.76
N TRP A 10 2.55 11.88 -6.85
CA TRP A 10 2.32 11.97 -5.42
C TRP A 10 2.25 13.42 -4.95
N ASN A 11 3.20 14.25 -5.37
CA ASN A 11 3.21 15.68 -5.03
C ASN A 11 2.00 16.44 -5.56
N LYS A 12 1.41 15.97 -6.67
CA LYS A 12 0.21 16.57 -7.26
C LYS A 12 -1.06 16.16 -6.51
N GLU A 13 -1.21 14.88 -6.19
CA GLU A 13 -2.46 14.33 -5.63
C GLU A 13 -2.49 14.37 -4.09
N TYR A 14 -1.32 14.28 -3.45
CA TYR A 14 -1.12 14.24 -1.99
C TYR A 14 -0.03 15.23 -1.51
N PRO A 15 -0.12 16.54 -1.83
CA PRO A 15 0.94 17.52 -1.55
C PRO A 15 1.29 17.71 -0.06
N GLU A 16 0.39 17.35 0.85
CA GLU A 16 0.56 17.54 2.30
C GLU A 16 1.12 16.29 3.01
N SER A 17 1.41 15.21 2.29
CA SER A 17 1.79 13.92 2.89
C SER A 17 2.96 13.27 2.17
N PHE A 18 3.82 12.59 2.92
CA PHE A 18 4.72 11.61 2.35
C PHE A 18 3.96 10.35 1.91
N PRO A 19 4.55 9.44 1.11
CA PRO A 19 3.97 8.13 0.77
C PRO A 19 3.83 7.12 1.91
N ILE A 20 3.42 7.59 3.09
CA ILE A 20 3.23 6.80 4.29
C ILE A 20 1.74 6.47 4.41
N ASN A 21 1.39 5.26 3.98
CA ASN A 21 0.01 4.77 3.83
C ASN A 21 -0.92 5.08 5.01
N HIS A 22 -0.48 4.87 6.25
CA HIS A 22 -1.33 5.00 7.43
C HIS A 22 -1.57 6.46 7.86
N GLU A 23 -0.81 7.43 7.34
CA GLU A 23 -0.97 8.86 7.61
C GLU A 23 -2.08 9.50 6.77
N LEU A 24 -2.32 8.96 5.57
CA LEU A 24 -3.28 9.51 4.62
C LEU A 24 -4.69 9.70 5.20
N LYS A 25 -5.10 8.83 6.14
CA LYS A 25 -6.41 8.90 6.80
C LYS A 25 -6.56 10.10 7.73
N TRP A 26 -5.46 10.64 8.22
CA TRP A 26 -5.44 11.81 9.11
C TRP A 26 -5.32 13.10 8.32
N LEU A 27 -4.53 13.10 7.24
CA LEU A 27 -4.27 14.29 6.41
C LEU A 27 -5.38 14.54 5.38
N TYR A 28 -6.04 13.50 4.90
CA TYR A 28 -7.12 13.62 3.90
C TYR A 28 -8.43 12.98 4.37
N PRO A 29 -8.97 13.32 5.54
CA PRO A 29 -10.11 12.61 6.13
C PRO A 29 -11.34 12.55 5.21
N ASP A 30 -11.56 13.59 4.39
CA ASP A 30 -12.67 13.65 3.44
C ASP A 30 -12.56 12.68 2.25
N ARG A 31 -11.39 12.04 2.07
CA ARG A 31 -11.16 11.00 1.06
C ARG A 31 -11.35 9.58 1.61
N TRP A 32 -11.58 9.44 2.92
CA TRP A 32 -11.69 8.15 3.58
C TRP A 32 -13.14 7.84 3.94
N PHE A 33 -13.61 6.68 3.47
CA PHE A 33 -14.88 6.12 3.87
C PHE A 33 -14.64 4.86 4.71
N ARG A 34 -15.01 4.92 5.99
CA ARG A 34 -14.94 3.76 6.89
C ARG A 34 -16.33 3.19 7.10
N ILE A 35 -16.47 1.90 6.82
CA ILE A 35 -17.68 1.13 7.13
C ILE A 35 -17.42 0.39 8.43
N ASP A 36 -18.27 0.62 9.43
CA ASP A 36 -18.27 -0.20 10.64
C ASP A 36 -19.20 -1.40 10.42
N SER A 37 -18.63 -2.60 10.59
CA SER A 37 -19.42 -3.82 10.59
C SER A 37 -20.36 -3.85 11.80
N LEU A 38 -21.50 -4.54 11.68
CA LEU A 38 -22.49 -4.64 12.75
C LEU A 38 -21.88 -5.24 14.03
N PRO A 39 -22.40 -4.89 15.22
CA PRO A 39 -22.03 -5.59 16.46
C PRO A 39 -22.18 -7.10 16.25
N GLU A 40 -21.13 -7.86 16.60
CA GLU A 40 -21.01 -9.32 16.37
C GLU A 40 -20.56 -9.76 14.96
N SER A 41 -20.31 -8.82 14.04
CA SER A 41 -19.70 -9.18 12.76
C SER A 41 -18.28 -9.69 12.96
N LYS A 42 -17.98 -10.78 12.26
CA LYS A 42 -16.64 -11.36 12.23
C LYS A 42 -15.67 -10.43 11.49
N ARG A 43 -14.44 -10.33 12.01
CA ARG A 43 -13.39 -9.47 11.44
C ARG A 43 -12.51 -10.15 10.39
N TYR A 44 -12.24 -11.45 10.56
CA TYR A 44 -11.34 -12.24 9.72
C TYR A 44 -12.04 -13.49 9.20
N ALA A 45 -11.55 -14.10 8.13
CA ALA A 45 -12.03 -15.40 7.67
C ALA A 45 -11.45 -16.53 8.54
N ASP A 46 -12.20 -17.61 8.77
CA ASP A 46 -11.67 -18.84 9.45
C ASP A 46 -11.43 -19.98 8.45
N ASN A 47 -11.92 -19.85 7.23
CA ASN A 47 -11.89 -20.90 6.22
C ASN A 47 -11.86 -20.30 4.80
N GLU A 48 -11.51 -21.14 3.83
CA GLU A 48 -11.35 -20.73 2.44
C GLU A 48 -12.65 -20.24 1.78
N ASP A 49 -13.82 -20.75 2.20
CA ASP A 49 -15.11 -20.27 1.67
C ASP A 49 -15.38 -18.82 2.11
N GLU A 50 -15.01 -18.47 3.34
CA GLU A 50 -15.09 -17.10 3.84
C GLU A 50 -14.06 -16.18 3.19
N TYR A 51 -12.81 -16.64 2.99
CA TYR A 51 -11.82 -15.87 2.22
C TYR A 51 -12.32 -15.59 0.82
N LYS A 52 -12.90 -16.59 0.15
CA LYS A 52 -13.47 -16.40 -1.19
C LYS A 52 -14.52 -15.30 -1.21
N ILE A 53 -15.42 -15.25 -0.22
CA ILE A 53 -16.43 -14.17 -0.13
C ILE A 53 -15.76 -12.79 0.04
N ILE A 54 -14.73 -12.70 0.89
CA ILE A 54 -14.02 -11.43 1.15
C ILE A 54 -13.28 -10.99 -0.12
N LEU A 55 -12.55 -11.89 -0.76
CA LEU A 55 -11.79 -11.64 -1.98
C LEU A 55 -12.71 -11.28 -3.14
N ASP A 56 -13.81 -12.01 -3.36
CA ASP A 56 -14.79 -11.70 -4.41
C ASP A 56 -15.34 -10.26 -4.23
N ARG A 57 -15.66 -9.87 -2.99
CA ARG A 57 -16.15 -8.52 -2.68
C ARG A 57 -15.08 -7.45 -2.85
N GLN A 58 -13.86 -7.71 -2.41
CA GLN A 58 -12.76 -6.77 -2.54
C GLN A 58 -12.39 -6.55 -4.02
N ASN A 59 -12.34 -7.61 -4.80
CA ASN A 59 -12.13 -7.53 -6.25
C ASN A 59 -13.25 -6.77 -6.94
N GLN A 60 -14.52 -7.02 -6.55
CA GLN A 60 -15.66 -6.28 -7.07
C GLN A 60 -15.54 -4.77 -6.75
N LEU A 61 -15.19 -4.41 -5.52
CA LEU A 61 -15.00 -3.02 -5.12
C LEU A 61 -13.90 -2.32 -5.96
N ILE A 62 -12.75 -2.97 -6.14
CA ILE A 62 -11.65 -2.42 -6.93
C ILE A 62 -12.09 -2.28 -8.40
N ASN A 63 -12.78 -3.28 -8.97
CA ASN A 63 -13.34 -3.19 -10.32
C ASN A 63 -14.34 -2.05 -10.48
N ASP A 64 -15.22 -1.84 -9.51
CA ASP A 64 -16.23 -0.78 -9.56
C ASP A 64 -15.61 0.62 -9.48
N LEU A 65 -14.48 0.77 -8.77
CA LEU A 65 -13.79 2.05 -8.60
C LEU A 65 -12.81 2.37 -9.72
N ILE A 66 -12.04 1.38 -10.17
CA ILE A 66 -10.91 1.58 -11.07
C ILE A 66 -11.20 1.05 -12.48
N GLY A 67 -12.04 0.02 -12.62
CA GLY A 67 -12.32 -0.68 -13.87
C GLY A 67 -11.39 -1.86 -14.14
N GLU A 68 -11.89 -2.82 -14.90
CA GLU A 68 -11.12 -3.99 -15.35
C GLU A 68 -10.10 -3.59 -16.42
N GLU A 69 -8.92 -4.22 -16.41
CA GLU A 69 -7.76 -3.92 -17.27
C GLU A 69 -7.19 -2.50 -17.14
N SER A 70 -7.68 -1.70 -16.19
CA SER A 70 -7.12 -0.38 -15.89
C SER A 70 -5.70 -0.52 -15.34
N GLU A 71 -4.80 0.38 -15.77
CA GLU A 71 -3.46 0.45 -15.21
C GLU A 71 -3.52 0.99 -13.77
N ILE A 72 -2.94 0.25 -12.84
CA ILE A 72 -2.84 0.60 -11.42
C ILE A 72 -1.38 0.69 -11.00
N ALA A 73 -1.11 1.52 -9.99
CA ALA A 73 0.13 1.52 -9.25
C ALA A 73 -0.12 0.90 -7.87
N ILE A 74 0.62 -0.16 -7.55
CA ILE A 74 0.64 -0.80 -6.24
C ILE A 74 1.89 -0.31 -5.52
N SER A 75 1.72 0.27 -4.32
CA SER A 75 2.82 0.78 -3.51
C SER A 75 2.80 0.21 -2.10
N PHE A 76 3.96 -0.11 -1.56
CA PHE A 76 4.14 -0.41 -0.13
C PHE A 76 5.41 0.28 0.38
N GLY A 77 5.56 0.33 1.71
CA GLY A 77 6.75 0.89 2.33
C GLY A 77 7.34 -0.03 3.38
N LEU A 78 8.67 -0.02 3.49
CA LEU A 78 9.44 -0.83 4.43
C LEU A 78 10.35 0.06 5.28
N TYR A 79 10.41 -0.22 6.58
CA TYR A 79 11.38 0.42 7.48
C TYR A 79 12.76 -0.22 7.31
N THR A 80 13.80 0.61 7.23
CA THR A 80 15.19 0.15 7.18
C THR A 80 16.08 1.04 8.05
N LYS A 81 17.15 0.45 8.59
CA LYS A 81 18.26 1.18 9.23
C LYS A 81 19.51 1.22 8.35
N ASP A 82 19.46 0.57 7.18
CA ASP A 82 20.60 0.42 6.28
C ASP A 82 20.30 1.14 4.96
N ILE A 83 20.91 2.32 4.78
CA ILE A 83 20.84 3.06 3.52
C ILE A 83 21.79 2.51 2.46
N THR A 84 22.75 1.67 2.86
CA THR A 84 23.74 1.10 1.93
C THR A 84 23.17 -0.08 1.16
N ASN A 85 21.98 -0.55 1.55
CA ASN A 85 21.18 -1.45 0.75
C ASN A 85 20.61 -0.69 -0.46
N ASP A 86 21.47 -0.53 -1.48
CA ASP A 86 21.18 0.07 -2.79
C ASP A 86 20.28 -0.82 -3.66
N ASN A 87 19.46 -1.68 -3.04
CA ASN A 87 18.58 -2.54 -3.80
C ASN A 87 17.48 -1.71 -4.47
N TYR A 88 17.70 -1.41 -5.75
CA TYR A 88 16.78 -0.66 -6.59
C TYR A 88 15.43 -1.37 -6.76
N LYS A 89 15.32 -2.64 -6.37
CA LYS A 89 14.08 -3.40 -6.37
C LYS A 89 13.92 -4.23 -5.12
N GLU A 90 12.71 -4.34 -4.59
CA GLU A 90 12.41 -5.38 -3.61
C GLU A 90 11.82 -6.60 -4.32
N LEU A 91 12.44 -7.76 -4.13
CA LEU A 91 11.87 -9.04 -4.55
C LEU A 91 11.04 -9.58 -3.40
N THR A 92 9.72 -9.52 -3.59
CA THR A 92 8.76 -10.11 -2.67
C THR A 92 8.25 -11.43 -3.27
N GLU A 93 7.55 -12.23 -2.47
CA GLU A 93 6.77 -13.36 -3.01
C GLU A 93 5.70 -12.91 -4.03
N PHE A 94 5.34 -11.62 -4.02
CA PHE A 94 4.38 -10.99 -4.91
C PHE A 94 5.01 -10.34 -6.17
N GLY A 95 6.33 -10.51 -6.33
CA GLY A 95 7.13 -10.08 -7.47
C GLY A 95 8.06 -8.89 -7.18
N ASP A 96 8.61 -8.36 -8.26
CA ASP A 96 9.54 -7.22 -8.25
C ASP A 96 8.79 -5.89 -8.10
N PHE A 97 9.21 -5.07 -7.14
CA PHE A 97 8.77 -3.68 -7.00
C PHE A 97 9.96 -2.74 -7.08
N LEU A 98 9.77 -1.60 -7.73
CA LEU A 98 10.79 -0.57 -7.92
C LEU A 98 10.90 0.31 -6.67
N LYS A 99 12.11 0.48 -6.11
CA LYS A 99 12.34 1.49 -5.09
C LYS A 99 12.28 2.88 -5.72
N VAL A 100 11.41 3.75 -5.22
CA VAL A 100 11.15 5.09 -5.80
C VAL A 100 11.38 6.24 -4.83
N LEU A 101 11.44 5.99 -3.53
CA LEU A 101 11.71 7.04 -2.55
C LEU A 101 12.29 6.41 -1.28
N THR A 102 13.25 7.09 -0.67
CA THR A 102 13.68 6.84 0.70
C THR A 102 13.40 8.09 1.51
N ILE A 103 12.69 7.93 2.62
CA ILE A 103 12.38 9.00 3.56
C ILE A 103 13.25 8.83 4.79
N ASP A 104 14.00 9.87 5.15
CA ASP A 104 14.71 9.93 6.43
C ASP A 104 13.73 10.34 7.52
N LEU A 105 13.21 9.37 8.26
CA LEU A 105 12.17 9.62 9.26
C LEU A 105 12.71 10.37 10.47
N HIS A 106 13.98 10.16 10.84
CA HIS A 106 14.61 10.92 11.92
C HIS A 106 14.65 12.42 11.58
N LYS A 107 14.99 12.74 10.33
CA LYS A 107 15.04 14.13 9.86
C LYS A 107 13.65 14.75 9.70
N GLU A 108 12.71 14.02 9.11
CA GLU A 108 11.37 14.57 8.80
C GLU A 108 10.42 14.53 10.01
N ARG A 109 10.69 13.67 11.00
CA ARG A 109 9.89 13.43 12.21
C ARG A 109 10.78 13.20 13.46
N PRO A 110 11.62 14.18 13.85
CA PRO A 110 12.58 14.01 14.94
C PRO A 110 11.96 13.79 16.32
N GLU A 111 10.68 14.15 16.50
CA GLU A 111 9.94 13.91 17.75
C GLU A 111 9.44 12.47 17.88
N GLU A 112 9.29 11.76 16.76
CA GLU A 112 8.75 10.39 16.71
C GLU A 112 9.86 9.33 16.60
N TYR A 113 11.00 9.70 16.01
CA TYR A 113 12.10 8.78 15.74
C TYR A 113 13.41 9.34 16.29
N GLU A 114 13.90 8.76 17.38
CA GLU A 114 15.18 9.14 18.00
C GLU A 114 16.41 8.56 17.27
N ASP A 115 16.24 7.38 16.66
CA ASP A 115 17.28 6.68 15.89
C ASP A 115 17.22 7.06 14.40
N GLU A 116 18.36 6.99 13.70
CA GLU A 116 18.39 7.00 12.23
C GLU A 116 17.62 5.80 11.67
N ILE A 117 16.41 6.08 11.20
CA ILE A 117 15.52 5.12 10.57
C ILE A 117 14.95 5.73 9.30
N TYR A 118 14.88 4.90 8.27
CA TYR A 118 14.44 5.29 6.95
C TYR A 118 13.21 4.49 6.56
N PHE A 119 12.42 5.06 5.65
CA PHE A 119 11.25 4.41 5.08
C PHE A 119 11.38 4.38 3.57
N ASP A 120 11.56 3.17 3.03
CA ASP A 120 11.70 2.94 1.60
C ASP A 120 10.34 2.66 0.99
N ILE A 121 10.03 3.36 -0.10
CA ILE A 121 8.78 3.21 -0.86
C ILE A 121 9.07 2.44 -2.13
N TYR A 122 8.28 1.39 -2.35
CA TYR A 122 8.37 0.51 -3.49
C TYR A 122 7.08 0.54 -4.31
N VAL A 123 7.20 0.54 -5.63
CA VAL A 123 6.07 0.68 -6.55
C VAL A 123 6.15 -0.31 -7.71
N LYS A 124 5.01 -0.85 -8.10
CA LYS A 124 4.83 -1.62 -9.33
C LYS A 124 3.60 -1.14 -10.07
N THR A 125 3.69 -1.10 -11.40
CA THR A 125 2.53 -0.84 -12.25
C THR A 125 2.12 -2.07 -13.04
N GLU A 126 0.83 -2.27 -13.16
CA GLU A 126 0.24 -3.39 -13.90
C GLU A 126 -1.22 -3.11 -14.25
N ASN A 127 -1.78 -3.92 -15.15
CA ASN A 127 -3.20 -3.89 -15.42
C ASN A 127 -3.94 -4.70 -14.35
N TRP A 128 -4.91 -4.06 -13.72
CA TRP A 128 -5.79 -4.70 -12.77
C TRP A 128 -6.63 -5.79 -13.47
N LYS A 129 -6.67 -6.98 -12.87
CA LYS A 129 -7.63 -8.03 -13.24
C LYS A 129 -8.18 -8.65 -11.98
N ASN A 130 -9.45 -9.00 -12.02
CA ASN A 130 -10.13 -9.67 -10.93
C ASN A 130 -9.37 -10.96 -10.53
N GLY A 131 -9.04 -11.11 -9.25
CA GLY A 131 -8.38 -12.27 -8.68
C GLY A 131 -6.85 -12.28 -8.80
N ASN A 132 -6.25 -11.37 -9.58
CA ASN A 132 -4.80 -11.40 -9.84
C ASN A 132 -3.93 -11.11 -8.61
N ARG A 133 -4.52 -10.50 -7.56
CA ARG A 133 -3.80 -10.06 -6.36
C ARG A 133 -4.42 -10.57 -5.08
N ASP A 134 -5.17 -11.66 -5.16
CA ASP A 134 -5.78 -12.30 -3.99
C ASP A 134 -4.74 -12.73 -2.96
N GLU A 135 -3.56 -13.18 -3.39
CA GLU A 135 -2.46 -13.55 -2.49
C GLU A 135 -1.97 -12.35 -1.67
N ILE A 136 -1.79 -11.18 -2.29
CA ILE A 136 -1.41 -9.94 -1.58
C ILE A 136 -2.52 -9.51 -0.63
N LEU A 137 -3.78 -9.52 -1.10
CA LEU A 137 -4.92 -9.11 -0.30
C LEU A 137 -5.11 -10.01 0.93
N LYS A 138 -4.84 -11.31 0.78
CA LYS A 138 -4.86 -12.29 1.86
C LYS A 138 -3.74 -12.03 2.87
N ALA A 139 -2.49 -11.89 2.40
CA ALA A 139 -1.36 -11.59 3.29
C ALA A 139 -1.58 -10.32 4.12
N ILE A 140 -2.08 -9.24 3.50
CA ILE A 140 -2.44 -8.00 4.21
C ILE A 140 -3.51 -8.24 5.28
N ALA A 141 -4.52 -9.07 4.97
CA ALA A 141 -5.59 -9.36 5.92
C ALA A 141 -5.10 -10.19 7.13
N ASP A 142 -4.06 -10.98 6.91
CA ASP A 142 -3.48 -11.91 7.90
C ASP A 142 -2.26 -11.31 8.63
N ASP A 143 -1.93 -10.04 8.36
CA ASP A 143 -0.77 -9.32 8.88
C ASP A 143 0.58 -10.02 8.54
N GLU A 144 0.68 -10.61 7.33
CA GLU A 144 1.88 -11.28 6.78
C GLU A 144 2.70 -10.39 5.83
#